data_AF-A0A661JDY2-F1
#
_entry.id   AF-A0A661JDY2-F1
#
_cell.length_a   1.000
_cell.length_b   1.000
_cell.length_c   1.000
_cell.angle_alpha   90.00
_cell.angle_beta   90.00
_cell.angle_gamma   90.00
#
_symmetry.space_group_name_H-M   'P 1'
#
loop_
_entity.id
_entity.type
_entity.pdbx_description
1 polymer ?
#
loop_
_entity_poly.entity_id
_entity_poly.type
_entity_poly.pdbx_seq_one_letter_code
_entity_poly.pdbx_strand_id
1 'polypeptide(L)'
;MESTADRFRKTANFEYPEIIVTYDLIDNNQLLEMYGGKSDDLVVRNAEMCQRIGLDSTRYIHDPLRPWIYSKIDIWERFFGIKREDWIIKEGGKTAWIAKRPFKDLRGLEKHMPKVPSKDEVAEWWIPYTRHITEVFQEYDLVFVTAVEGPLCEAYMYAGMDLFFKAIYKA
;
A
#
# COMPACT_ATOMS: atom_id res chain seq x y z
N MET A 1 -18.40 14.44 22.07
CA MET A 1 -18.42 13.30 21.14
C MET A 1 -17.02 12.71 21.14
N GLU A 2 -16.91 11.39 21.18
CA GLU A 2 -15.61 10.70 21.15
C GLU A 2 -14.84 11.04 19.86
N SER A 3 -13.51 11.22 19.97
CA SER A 3 -12.66 11.34 18.78
C SER A 3 -12.69 10.06 17.96
N THR A 4 -12.38 10.13 16.67
CA THR A 4 -12.25 8.94 15.83
C THR A 4 -11.17 7.99 16.37
N ALA A 5 -10.08 8.53 16.90
CA ALA A 5 -9.03 7.73 17.54
C ALA A 5 -9.54 6.95 18.76
N ASP A 6 -10.36 7.56 19.61
CA ASP A 6 -10.97 6.89 20.76
C ASP A 6 -11.94 5.79 20.33
N ARG A 7 -12.80 6.08 19.36
CA ARG A 7 -13.75 5.11 18.79
C ARG A 7 -13.01 3.93 18.15
N PHE A 8 -11.92 4.20 17.43
CA PHE A 8 -11.09 3.18 16.80
C PHE A 8 -10.43 2.29 17.86
N ARG A 9 -9.83 2.88 18.90
CA ARG A 9 -9.20 2.14 20.00
C ARG A 9 -10.20 1.24 20.72
N LYS A 10 -11.39 1.74 21.02
CA LYS A 10 -12.48 0.94 21.62
C LYS A 10 -12.87 -0.23 20.71
N THR A 11 -13.10 0.06 19.43
CA THR A 11 -13.45 -0.96 18.43
C THR A 11 -12.38 -2.06 18.36
N ALA A 12 -11.10 -1.69 18.29
CA ALA A 12 -9.98 -2.63 18.25
C ALA A 12 -9.84 -3.47 19.53
N ASN A 13 -10.29 -2.95 20.67
CA ASN A 13 -10.30 -3.64 21.96
C ASN A 13 -11.62 -4.40 22.25
N PHE A 14 -12.52 -4.51 21.28
CA PHE A 14 -13.85 -5.10 21.46
C PHE A 14 -14.70 -4.41 22.55
N GLU A 15 -14.47 -3.12 22.78
CA GLU A 15 -15.29 -2.25 23.61
C GLU A 15 -16.35 -1.53 22.75
N TYR A 16 -17.48 -1.12 23.33
CA TYR A 16 -18.54 -0.43 22.61
C TYR A 16 -18.22 1.07 22.44
N PRO A 17 -18.02 1.59 21.20
CA PRO A 17 -17.87 3.02 20.95
C PRO A 17 -19.24 3.72 20.88
N GLU A 18 -19.28 5.04 21.04
CA GLU A 18 -20.53 5.82 20.87
C GLU A 18 -21.10 5.66 19.44
N ILE A 19 -20.20 5.66 18.45
CA ILE A 19 -20.49 5.48 17.02
C ILE A 19 -19.46 4.49 16.45
N ILE A 20 -19.90 3.54 15.63
CA ILE A 20 -19.01 2.57 14.98
C ILE A 20 -18.09 3.31 14.00
N VAL A 21 -16.80 2.97 14.01
CA VAL A 21 -15.82 3.49 13.06
C VAL A 21 -16.09 2.92 11.67
N THR A 22 -16.18 3.80 10.68
CA THR A 22 -16.21 3.40 9.26
C THR A 22 -14.79 3.19 8.72
N TYR A 23 -14.62 2.15 7.90
CA TYR A 23 -13.34 1.80 7.30
C TYR A 23 -13.55 1.38 5.85
N ASP A 24 -12.72 1.89 4.95
CA ASP A 24 -12.69 1.48 3.54
C ASP A 24 -11.33 1.79 2.87
N LEU A 25 -11.08 1.16 1.72
CA LEU A 25 -9.97 1.47 0.82
C LEU A 25 -10.50 2.24 -0.39
N ILE A 26 -10.35 3.56 -0.36
CA ILE A 26 -10.88 4.42 -1.43
C ILE A 26 -9.92 4.43 -2.63
N ASP A 27 -10.20 3.61 -3.65
CA ASP A 27 -9.53 3.65 -4.96
C ASP A 27 -10.48 4.27 -6.00
N ASN A 28 -10.68 5.59 -5.92
CA ASN A 28 -11.65 6.29 -6.76
C ASN A 28 -11.21 7.73 -7.11
N ASN A 29 -10.85 7.93 -8.39
CA ASN A 29 -10.41 9.24 -8.89
C ASN A 29 -11.46 10.34 -8.71
N GLN A 30 -12.75 10.02 -8.91
CA GLN A 30 -13.81 11.01 -8.87
C GLN A 30 -14.01 11.53 -7.45
N LEU A 31 -13.91 10.66 -6.43
CA LEU A 31 -14.00 11.08 -5.03
C LEU A 31 -12.85 12.03 -4.65
N LEU A 32 -11.62 11.71 -5.08
CA LEU A 32 -10.46 12.58 -4.81
C LEU A 32 -10.56 13.92 -5.56
N GLU A 33 -11.12 13.91 -6.77
CA GLU A 33 -11.36 15.12 -7.56
C GLU A 33 -12.43 16.02 -6.91
N MET A 34 -13.55 15.45 -6.47
CA MET A 34 -14.67 16.20 -5.90
C MET A 34 -14.40 16.66 -4.46
N TYR A 35 -13.75 15.82 -3.65
CA TYR A 35 -13.64 16.03 -2.20
C TYR A 35 -12.20 16.26 -1.72
N GLY A 36 -11.16 15.88 -2.47
CA GLY A 36 -9.77 15.95 -2.00
C GLY A 36 -9.07 17.30 -2.06
N GLY A 37 -9.82 18.41 -2.12
CA GLY A 37 -9.25 19.77 -2.08
C GLY A 37 -8.22 20.08 -3.17
N LYS A 38 -7.30 21.00 -2.86
CA LYS A 38 -6.30 21.56 -3.80
C LYS A 38 -4.85 21.55 -3.28
N SER A 39 -4.58 20.87 -2.16
CA SER A 39 -3.22 20.75 -1.63
C SER A 39 -2.30 20.06 -2.65
N ASP A 40 -1.04 20.48 -2.73
CA ASP A 40 -0.03 19.75 -3.52
C ASP A 40 0.40 18.44 -2.84
N ASP A 41 0.12 18.31 -1.54
CA ASP A 41 0.35 17.10 -0.77
C ASP A 41 -0.81 16.10 -0.93
N LEU A 42 -0.53 14.98 -1.58
CA LEU A 42 -1.51 13.92 -1.83
C LEU A 42 -2.08 13.30 -0.55
N VAL A 43 -1.31 13.25 0.55
CA VAL A 43 -1.78 12.75 1.85
C VAL A 43 -2.85 13.68 2.41
N VAL A 44 -2.61 15.00 2.36
CA VAL A 44 -3.58 16.02 2.77
C VAL A 44 -4.85 15.91 1.94
N ARG A 45 -4.72 15.77 0.60
CA ARG A 45 -5.88 15.58 -0.28
C ARG A 45 -6.71 14.35 0.08
N ASN A 46 -6.05 13.24 0.42
CA ASN A 46 -6.73 12.02 0.83
C ASN A 46 -7.41 12.17 2.20
N ALA A 47 -6.77 12.81 3.18
CA ALA A 47 -7.38 13.09 4.48
C ALA A 47 -8.62 13.98 4.34
N GLU A 48 -8.52 15.04 3.53
CA GLU A 48 -9.64 15.96 3.26
C GLU A 48 -10.80 15.25 2.55
N MET A 49 -10.51 14.39 1.57
CA MET A 49 -11.51 13.54 0.93
C MET A 49 -12.20 12.64 1.96
N CYS A 50 -11.43 11.90 2.77
CA CYS A 50 -11.97 10.96 3.77
C CYS A 50 -12.89 11.67 4.77
N GLN A 51 -12.44 12.81 5.32
CA GLN A 51 -13.24 13.60 6.25
C GLN A 51 -14.57 14.06 5.61
N ARG A 52 -14.53 14.57 4.38
CA ARG A 52 -15.73 15.10 3.70
C ARG A 52 -16.74 14.03 3.30
N ILE A 53 -16.29 12.80 3.04
CA ILE A 53 -17.20 11.67 2.75
C ILE A 53 -17.65 10.94 4.03
N GLY A 54 -17.20 11.37 5.20
CA GLY A 54 -17.55 10.77 6.49
C GLY A 54 -16.86 9.42 6.74
N LEU A 55 -15.69 9.17 6.13
CA LEU A 55 -14.88 8.00 6.40
C LEU A 55 -13.99 8.26 7.61
N ASP A 56 -14.03 7.38 8.62
CA ASP A 56 -13.28 7.55 9.87
C ASP A 56 -11.85 7.00 9.78
N SER A 57 -11.64 5.94 9.01
CA SER A 57 -10.35 5.28 8.93
C SER A 57 -10.07 4.63 7.57
N THR A 58 -8.78 4.53 7.23
CA THR A 58 -8.31 3.83 6.04
C THR A 58 -6.87 3.38 6.24
N ARG A 59 -6.32 2.62 5.28
CA ARG A 59 -4.89 2.34 5.17
C ARG A 59 -4.30 2.71 3.81
N TYR A 60 -5.08 3.39 2.97
CA TYR A 60 -4.73 3.64 1.59
C TYR A 60 -4.73 5.14 1.28
N ILE A 61 -3.69 5.56 0.57
CA ILE A 61 -3.57 6.90 -0.02
C ILE A 61 -3.78 6.70 -1.52
N HIS A 62 -4.90 7.20 -2.02
CA HIS A 62 -5.23 7.12 -3.45
C HIS A 62 -4.32 8.01 -4.27
N ASP A 63 -3.67 7.45 -5.29
CA ASP A 63 -2.90 8.18 -6.28
C ASP A 63 -3.49 7.95 -7.68
N PRO A 64 -4.18 8.95 -8.27
CA PRO A 64 -4.83 8.79 -9.56
C PRO A 64 -3.83 8.74 -10.73
N LEU A 65 -2.59 9.16 -10.53
CA LEU A 65 -1.55 9.22 -11.56
C LEU A 65 -0.68 7.96 -11.57
N ARG A 66 -0.67 7.21 -10.47
CA ARG A 66 0.29 6.14 -10.26
C ARG A 66 -0.38 4.86 -9.76
N PRO A 67 -0.64 3.89 -10.65
CA PRO A 67 -1.11 2.57 -10.25
C PRO A 67 -0.22 1.91 -9.19
N TRP A 68 -0.85 1.20 -8.25
CA TRP A 68 -0.22 0.58 -7.09
C TRP A 68 1.01 -0.29 -7.41
N ILE A 69 1.04 -0.96 -8.57
CA ILE A 69 2.13 -1.86 -8.97
C ILE A 69 3.47 -1.12 -9.11
N TYR A 70 3.44 0.18 -9.44
CA TYR A 70 4.66 0.96 -9.55
C TYR A 70 5.30 1.18 -8.19
N SER A 71 4.52 1.32 -7.12
CA SER A 71 5.07 1.41 -5.76
C SER A 71 5.73 0.09 -5.35
N LYS A 72 5.22 -1.05 -5.81
CA LYS A 72 5.86 -2.37 -5.58
C LYS A 72 7.20 -2.49 -6.27
N ILE A 73 7.27 -2.17 -7.56
CA ILE A 73 8.53 -2.25 -8.33
C ILE A 73 9.60 -1.33 -7.73
N ASP A 74 9.23 -0.12 -7.29
CA ASP A 74 10.16 0.80 -6.63
C ASP A 74 10.69 0.25 -5.31
N ILE A 75 9.82 -0.35 -4.48
CA ILE A 75 10.22 -1.01 -3.22
C ILE A 75 11.16 -2.19 -3.50
N TRP A 76 10.85 -3.00 -4.52
CA TRP A 76 11.67 -4.11 -5.01
C TRP A 76 13.05 -3.67 -5.47
N GLU A 77 13.11 -2.61 -6.26
CA GLU A 77 14.37 -2.04 -6.73
C GLU A 77 15.18 -1.50 -5.56
N ARG A 78 14.56 -0.69 -4.70
CA ARG A 78 15.21 -0.04 -3.56
C ARG A 78 15.79 -1.03 -2.56
N PHE A 79 14.98 -1.97 -2.09
CA PHE A 79 15.33 -2.76 -0.91
C PHE A 79 15.69 -4.22 -1.21
N PHE A 80 15.21 -4.76 -2.32
CA PHE A 80 15.40 -6.17 -2.67
C PHE A 80 16.44 -6.37 -3.79
N GLY A 81 17.04 -5.29 -4.29
CA GLY A 81 18.12 -5.32 -5.28
C GLY A 81 17.67 -5.82 -6.65
N ILE A 82 16.38 -5.65 -6.96
CA ILE A 82 15.80 -6.01 -8.25
C ILE A 82 16.09 -4.88 -9.25
N LYS A 83 16.25 -5.22 -10.54
CA LYS A 83 16.46 -4.23 -11.60
C LYS A 83 15.16 -3.90 -12.28
N ARG A 84 14.66 -2.67 -12.16
CA ARG A 84 13.36 -2.26 -12.71
C ARG A 84 13.26 -2.49 -14.21
N GLU A 85 14.34 -2.24 -14.96
CA GLU A 85 14.42 -2.35 -16.41
C GLU A 85 14.15 -3.77 -16.95
N ASP A 86 14.33 -4.79 -16.11
CA ASP A 86 14.08 -6.19 -16.49
C ASP A 86 12.60 -6.57 -16.41
N TRP A 87 11.75 -5.71 -15.83
CA TRP A 87 10.32 -5.92 -15.63
C TRP A 87 9.53 -5.08 -16.63
N ILE A 88 8.61 -5.71 -17.36
CA ILE A 88 7.68 -4.99 -18.24
C ILE A 88 6.35 -4.86 -17.52
N ILE A 89 5.98 -3.63 -17.19
CA ILE A 89 4.65 -3.28 -16.71
C ILE A 89 3.81 -2.84 -17.92
N LYS A 90 2.57 -3.31 -17.97
CA LYS A 90 1.56 -2.80 -18.91
C LYS A 90 0.46 -2.11 -18.14
N GLU A 91 -0.08 -1.06 -18.74
CA GLU A 91 -1.21 -0.32 -18.22
C GLU A 91 -2.40 -0.44 -19.17
N GLY A 92 -3.61 -0.42 -18.61
CA GLY A 92 -4.85 -0.38 -19.37
C GLY A 92 -6.04 -0.21 -18.45
N GLY A 93 -7.05 0.57 -18.86
CA GLY A 93 -8.29 0.71 -18.11
C GLY A 93 -8.13 1.16 -16.65
N LYS A 94 -7.15 2.05 -16.37
CA LYS A 94 -6.75 2.53 -15.03
C LYS A 94 -6.12 1.47 -14.11
N THR A 95 -5.78 0.29 -14.64
CA THR A 95 -5.02 -0.73 -13.92
C THR A 95 -3.67 -0.95 -14.58
N ALA A 96 -2.78 -1.63 -13.85
CA ALA A 96 -1.45 -1.98 -14.31
C ALA A 96 -1.06 -3.37 -13.81
N TRP A 97 -0.30 -4.11 -14.62
CA TRP A 97 0.12 -5.47 -14.29
C TRP A 97 1.51 -5.79 -14.84
N ILE A 98 2.19 -6.74 -14.19
CA ILE A 98 3.48 -7.28 -14.66
C ILE A 98 3.23 -8.15 -15.89
N ALA A 99 3.56 -7.61 -17.07
CA ALA A 99 3.44 -8.30 -18.35
C ALA A 99 4.63 -9.22 -18.65
N LYS A 100 5.82 -8.91 -18.11
CA LYS A 100 7.02 -9.76 -18.26
C LYS A 100 7.90 -9.69 -17.02
N ARG A 101 8.40 -10.86 -16.61
CA ARG A 101 9.40 -11.06 -15.55
C ARG A 101 10.75 -11.43 -16.18
N PRO A 102 11.89 -11.19 -15.49
CA PRO A 102 13.23 -11.61 -15.95
C PRO A 102 13.43 -13.14 -16.00
N PHE A 103 12.49 -13.92 -15.48
CA PHE A 103 12.56 -15.37 -15.39
C PHE A 103 11.23 -16.01 -15.81
N LYS A 104 11.30 -17.31 -16.18
CA LYS A 104 10.15 -18.11 -16.61
C LYS A 104 10.09 -19.50 -15.96
N ASP A 105 11.14 -19.88 -15.23
CA ASP A 105 11.30 -21.19 -14.60
C ASP A 105 12.05 -21.05 -13.26
N LEU A 106 12.16 -22.17 -12.53
CA LEU A 106 12.74 -22.19 -11.18
C LEU A 106 14.23 -21.84 -11.17
N ARG A 107 14.99 -22.27 -12.18
CA ARG A 107 16.43 -21.93 -12.28
C ARG A 107 16.61 -20.44 -12.56
N GLY A 108 15.73 -19.87 -13.37
CA GLY A 108 15.66 -18.43 -13.62
C GLY A 108 15.30 -17.67 -12.35
N LEU A 109 14.30 -18.13 -11.59
CA LEU A 109 13.91 -17.53 -10.32
C LEU A 109 15.05 -17.56 -9.31
N GLU A 110 15.75 -18.70 -9.14
CA GLU A 110 16.91 -18.83 -8.25
C GLU A 110 18.00 -17.79 -8.56
N LYS A 111 18.29 -17.55 -9.84
CA LYS A 111 19.27 -16.54 -10.29
C LYS A 111 18.84 -15.10 -10.02
N HIS A 112 17.53 -14.87 -9.86
CA HIS A 112 16.93 -13.56 -9.64
C HIS A 112 16.27 -13.49 -8.26
N MET A 113 16.72 -14.27 -7.27
CA MET A 113 16.13 -14.20 -5.93
C MET A 113 16.33 -12.80 -5.34
N PRO A 114 15.28 -12.20 -4.74
CA PRO A 114 15.41 -10.92 -4.07
C PRO A 114 16.40 -11.03 -2.91
N LYS A 115 17.14 -9.95 -2.67
CA LYS A 115 18.00 -9.82 -1.49
C LYS A 115 17.14 -9.59 -0.25
N VAL A 116 17.63 -10.06 0.90
CA VAL A 116 17.02 -9.68 2.18
C VAL A 116 17.30 -8.19 2.41
N PRO A 117 16.25 -7.37 2.64
CA PRO A 117 16.43 -5.94 2.81
C PRO A 117 17.09 -5.61 4.15
N SER A 118 17.79 -4.47 4.22
CA SER A 118 18.34 -3.95 5.47
C SER A 118 17.23 -3.37 6.34
N LYS A 119 17.16 -3.79 7.60
CA LYS A 119 16.16 -3.27 8.55
C LYS A 119 16.32 -1.76 8.76
N ASP A 120 17.55 -1.28 8.89
CA ASP A 120 17.84 0.12 9.19
C ASP A 120 17.48 1.01 8.00
N GLU A 121 17.81 0.58 6.79
CA GLU A 121 17.47 1.30 5.55
C GLU A 121 15.94 1.40 5.36
N VAL A 122 15.23 0.29 5.61
CA VAL A 122 13.77 0.28 5.57
C VAL A 122 13.18 1.20 6.64
N ALA A 123 13.73 1.20 7.85
CA ALA A 123 13.25 2.04 8.95
C ALA A 123 13.46 3.54 8.68
N GLU A 124 14.64 3.92 8.15
CA GLU A 124 14.96 5.30 7.78
C GLU A 124 14.00 5.86 6.72
N TRP A 125 13.53 5.03 5.80
CA TRP A 125 12.55 5.42 4.80
C TRP A 125 11.11 5.38 5.31
N TRP A 126 10.72 4.30 5.99
CA TRP A 126 9.32 4.01 6.33
C TRP A 126 8.80 4.82 7.51
N ILE A 127 9.62 5.04 8.54
CA ILE A 127 9.18 5.73 9.76
C ILE A 127 8.80 7.19 9.47
N PRO A 128 9.60 7.99 8.74
CA PRO A 128 9.20 9.36 8.43
C PRO A 128 7.95 9.43 7.54
N TYR A 129 7.84 8.54 6.55
CA TYR A 129 6.69 8.48 5.66
C TYR A 129 5.39 8.17 6.41
N THR A 130 5.40 7.13 7.25
CA THR A 130 4.22 6.76 8.04
C THR A 130 3.87 7.78 9.12
N ARG A 131 4.87 8.43 9.71
CA ARG A 131 4.67 9.52 10.66
C ARG A 131 3.93 10.69 10.01
N HIS A 132 4.40 11.15 8.86
CA HIS A 132 3.75 12.23 8.12
C HIS A 132 2.28 11.91 7.80
N ILE A 133 1.98 10.69 7.34
CA ILE A 133 0.59 10.28 7.09
C ILE A 133 -0.23 10.33 8.37
N THR A 134 0.31 9.81 9.47
CA THR A 134 -0.39 9.75 10.76
C THR A 134 -0.67 11.15 11.28
N GLU A 135 0.30 12.06 11.23
CA GLU A 135 0.16 13.45 11.67
C GLU A 135 -0.91 14.18 10.85
N VAL A 136 -0.87 14.07 9.51
CA VAL A 136 -1.89 14.68 8.64
C VAL A 136 -3.27 14.11 8.94
N PHE A 137 -3.44 12.79 9.06
CA PHE A 137 -4.76 12.21 9.32
C PHE A 137 -5.32 12.62 10.69
N GLN A 138 -4.47 12.78 11.70
CA GLN A 138 -4.88 13.24 13.02
C GLN A 138 -5.43 14.68 13.01
N GLU A 139 -4.89 15.56 12.16
CA GLU A 139 -5.42 16.93 11.99
C GLU A 139 -6.87 16.95 11.49
N TYR A 140 -7.32 15.88 10.84
CA TYR A 140 -8.67 15.74 10.28
C TYR A 140 -9.60 14.87 11.16
N ASP A 141 -9.17 14.48 12.37
CA ASP A 141 -9.83 13.49 13.24
C ASP A 141 -10.07 12.15 12.51
N LEU A 142 -9.05 11.65 11.84
CA LEU A 142 -9.04 10.38 11.11
C LEU A 142 -7.97 9.43 11.66
N VAL A 143 -8.17 8.12 11.43
CA VAL A 143 -7.17 7.11 11.75
C VAL A 143 -6.61 6.48 10.48
N PHE A 144 -5.29 6.61 10.29
CA PHE A 144 -4.57 5.84 9.30
C PHE A 144 -4.04 4.53 9.91
N VAL A 145 -4.53 3.41 9.40
CA VAL A 145 -4.12 2.06 9.83
C VAL A 145 -2.91 1.64 9.01
N THR A 146 -1.75 1.48 9.62
CA THR A 146 -0.61 0.94 8.88
C THR A 146 -0.79 -0.55 8.62
N ALA A 147 -0.42 -1.01 7.43
CA ALA A 147 -0.42 -2.43 7.07
C ALA A 147 0.76 -2.73 6.17
N VAL A 148 1.31 -3.93 6.32
CA VAL A 148 2.30 -4.50 5.43
C VAL A 148 1.76 -5.81 4.87
N GLU A 149 2.14 -6.10 3.63
CA GLU A 149 1.72 -7.32 2.98
C GLU A 149 2.53 -8.53 3.48
N GLY A 150 1.88 -9.68 3.57
CA GLY A 150 2.53 -10.92 4.02
C GLY A 150 3.52 -11.46 2.99
N PRO A 151 4.57 -12.18 3.44
CA PRO A 151 5.66 -12.65 2.57
C PRO A 151 5.19 -13.58 1.44
N LEU A 152 4.14 -14.37 1.65
CA LEU A 152 3.61 -15.27 0.61
C LEU A 152 2.91 -14.51 -0.52
N CYS A 153 2.20 -13.43 -0.21
CA CYS A 153 1.60 -12.59 -1.23
C CYS A 153 2.70 -11.89 -2.06
N GLU A 154 3.76 -11.43 -1.39
CA GLU A 154 4.92 -10.84 -2.06
C GLU A 154 5.61 -11.84 -2.98
N ALA A 155 5.86 -13.06 -2.49
CA ALA A 155 6.48 -14.13 -3.26
C ALA A 155 5.63 -14.55 -4.48
N TYR A 156 4.31 -14.64 -4.31
CA TYR A 156 3.38 -14.91 -5.40
C TYR A 156 3.41 -13.81 -6.47
N MET A 157 3.36 -12.53 -6.08
CA MET A 157 3.41 -11.42 -7.03
C MET A 157 4.74 -11.38 -7.78
N TYR A 158 5.84 -11.58 -7.05
CA TYR A 158 7.18 -11.65 -7.61
C TYR A 158 7.31 -12.78 -8.63
N ALA A 159 7.02 -14.02 -8.24
CA ALA A 159 7.22 -15.20 -9.08
C ALA A 159 6.14 -15.37 -10.16
N GLY A 160 4.93 -14.86 -9.93
CA GLY A 160 3.73 -15.21 -10.69
C GLY A 160 3.14 -16.55 -10.21
N MET A 161 1.83 -16.74 -10.42
CA MET A 161 1.05 -17.87 -9.87
C MET A 161 1.69 -19.23 -10.15
N ASP A 162 1.95 -19.53 -11.42
CA ASP A 162 2.43 -20.84 -11.85
C ASP A 162 3.78 -21.19 -11.23
N LEU A 163 4.70 -20.22 -11.20
CA LEU A 163 6.06 -20.47 -10.70
C LEU A 163 6.10 -20.51 -9.18
N PHE A 164 5.29 -19.70 -8.52
CA PHE A 164 5.10 -19.72 -7.07
C PHE A 164 4.63 -21.11 -6.60
N PHE A 165 3.58 -21.67 -7.19
CA PHE A 165 3.11 -23.02 -6.82
C PHE A 165 4.11 -24.12 -7.17
N LYS A 166 4.80 -24.01 -8.32
CA LYS A 166 5.89 -24.94 -8.66
C LYS A 166 7.02 -24.90 -7.64
N ALA A 167 7.36 -23.72 -7.11
CA ALA A 167 8.39 -23.57 -6.09
C ALA A 167 7.96 -24.21 -4.77
N ILE A 168 6.73 -23.96 -4.32
CA ILE A 168 6.18 -24.58 -3.10
C ILE A 168 6.15 -26.10 -3.20
N TYR A 169 5.71 -26.66 -4.33
CA TYR A 169 5.59 -28.12 -4.48
C TYR A 169 6.96 -28.83 -4.48
N LYS A 170 8.03 -28.14 -4.86
CA LYS A 170 9.39 -28.71 -4.91
C LYS A 170 10.21 -28.49 -3.62
N ALA A 171 9.75 -27.62 -2.73
CA ALA A 171 10.37 -27.35 -1.44
C ALA A 171 10.11 -28.51 -0.46
#